data_AF-A0A2D0KPZ9-F1
#
_entry.id   AF-A0A2D0KPZ9-F1
#
_cell.length_a   1.000
_cell.length_b   1.000
_cell.length_c   1.000
_cell.angle_alpha   90.00
_cell.angle_beta   90.00
_cell.angle_gamma   90.00
#
_symmetry.space_group_name_H-M   'P 1'
#
loop_
_entity.id
_entity.type
_entity.pdbx_description
1 polymer ?
#
loop_
_entity_poly.entity_id
_entity_poly.type
_entity_poly.pdbx_seq_one_letter_code
_entity_poly.pdbx_strand_id
1 'polypeptide(L)'
;MKYRLPFVVTALLFLSSYAAAQEGYWYEGCPKYSERGLKEALDESIRTPVESVSELQQYSKGELETQLKKEECDIRNFAEHKKEIEKRLQEIEEIQKS
;
A
#
# COMPACT_ATOMS: atom_id res chain seq x y z
N MET A 1 -5.52 44.89 -9.18
CA MET A 1 -5.68 43.49 -8.70
C MET A 1 -6.34 42.66 -9.80
N LYS A 2 -5.57 41.97 -10.67
CA LYS A 2 -6.15 41.27 -11.84
C LYS A 2 -5.52 39.89 -12.14
N TYR A 3 -4.95 39.23 -11.13
CA TYR A 3 -4.31 37.90 -11.28
C TYR A 3 -4.69 36.89 -10.20
N ARG A 4 -5.73 37.14 -9.40
CA ARG A 4 -6.07 36.26 -8.27
C ARG A 4 -6.92 35.03 -8.65
N LEU A 5 -7.65 35.07 -9.76
CA LEU A 5 -8.48 33.94 -10.19
C LEU A 5 -7.71 32.73 -10.76
N PRO A 6 -6.72 32.88 -11.66
CA PRO A 6 -6.10 31.72 -12.28
C PRO A 6 -5.32 30.86 -11.29
N PHE A 7 -4.75 31.46 -10.23
CA PHE A 7 -3.99 30.74 -9.20
C PHE A 7 -4.87 29.84 -8.32
N VAL A 8 -6.12 30.25 -8.07
CA VAL A 8 -7.07 29.45 -7.27
C VAL A 8 -7.57 28.25 -8.08
N VAL A 9 -7.79 28.42 -9.39
CA VAL A 9 -8.26 27.35 -10.26
C VAL A 9 -7.20 26.26 -10.46
N THR A 10 -5.92 26.62 -10.65
CA THR A 10 -4.84 25.62 -10.72
C THR A 10 -4.65 24.88 -9.40
N ALA A 11 -4.67 25.57 -8.26
CA ALA A 11 -4.55 24.93 -6.95
C ALA A 11 -5.67 23.89 -6.69
N LEU A 12 -6.90 24.18 -7.10
CA LEU A 12 -8.04 23.26 -6.98
C LEU A 12 -7.91 22.03 -7.89
N LEU A 13 -7.34 22.18 -9.09
CA LEU A 13 -7.10 21.04 -9.99
C LEU A 13 -6.06 20.08 -9.39
N PHE A 14 -4.95 20.61 -8.83
CA PHE A 14 -3.94 19.76 -8.17
C PHE A 14 -4.46 19.04 -6.93
N LEU A 15 -5.35 19.68 -6.15
CA LEU A 15 -6.00 19.04 -5.00
C LEU A 15 -6.91 17.87 -5.42
N SER A 16 -7.63 18.01 -6.53
CA SER A 16 -8.48 16.93 -7.06
C SER A 16 -7.69 15.72 -7.54
N SER A 17 -6.51 15.95 -8.16
CA SER A 17 -5.61 14.89 -8.61
C SER A 17 -4.99 14.14 -7.42
N TYR A 18 -4.68 14.85 -6.32
CA TYR A 18 -4.16 14.24 -5.10
C TYR A 18 -5.20 13.35 -4.40
N ALA A 19 -6.46 13.79 -4.36
CA ALA A 19 -7.55 13.01 -3.77
C ALA A 19 -7.86 11.72 -4.56
N ALA A 20 -7.88 11.78 -5.90
CA ALA A 20 -8.06 10.61 -6.73
C ALA A 20 -6.86 9.64 -6.67
N ALA A 21 -5.64 10.17 -6.53
CA ALA A 21 -4.46 9.36 -6.26
C ALA A 21 -4.57 8.64 -4.91
N GLN A 22 -5.19 9.25 -3.89
CA GLN A 22 -5.31 8.65 -2.56
C GLN A 22 -6.20 7.39 -2.53
N GLU A 23 -7.14 7.23 -3.46
CA GLU A 23 -7.97 6.01 -3.53
C GLU A 23 -7.16 4.76 -3.89
N GLY A 24 -6.06 4.90 -4.64
CA GLY A 24 -5.19 3.81 -5.05
C GLY A 24 -4.14 3.40 -4.02
N TYR A 25 -4.06 4.09 -2.88
CA TYR A 25 -2.98 3.93 -1.91
C TYR A 25 -3.53 3.75 -0.50
N TRP A 26 -2.83 3.01 0.34
CA TRP A 26 -3.13 2.96 1.78
C TRP A 26 -2.60 4.22 2.49
N TYR A 27 -1.43 4.70 2.06
CA TYR A 27 -0.79 5.95 2.49
C TYR A 27 0.24 6.38 1.43
N GLU A 28 0.86 7.55 1.59
CA GLU A 28 1.83 8.07 0.62
C GLU A 28 2.95 7.06 0.36
N GLY A 29 3.14 6.69 -0.91
CA GLY A 29 4.16 5.73 -1.32
C GLY A 29 3.76 4.25 -1.18
N CYS A 30 2.56 3.95 -0.67
CA CYS A 30 2.10 2.58 -0.47
C CYS A 30 0.83 2.22 -1.26
N PRO A 31 0.97 1.68 -2.49
CA PRO A 31 -0.17 1.35 -3.32
C PRO A 31 -0.95 0.17 -2.75
N LYS A 32 -2.26 0.17 -3.00
CA LYS A 32 -3.13 -0.97 -2.72
C LYS A 32 -2.84 -2.09 -3.72
N TYR A 33 -2.67 -3.31 -3.23
CA TYR A 33 -2.40 -4.45 -4.07
C TYR A 33 -3.69 -5.02 -4.65
N SER A 34 -3.58 -5.46 -5.91
CA SER A 34 -4.55 -6.38 -6.48
C SER A 34 -4.38 -7.79 -5.88
N GLU A 35 -5.35 -8.68 -6.09
CA GLU A 35 -5.19 -10.09 -5.71
C GLU A 35 -3.91 -10.73 -6.28
N ARG A 36 -3.56 -10.37 -7.53
CA ARG A 36 -2.31 -10.81 -8.15
C ARG A 36 -1.09 -10.28 -7.40
N GLY A 37 -1.09 -8.99 -7.05
CA GLY A 37 0.01 -8.37 -6.31
C GLY A 37 0.18 -8.97 -4.91
N LEU A 38 -0.91 -9.26 -4.21
CA LEU A 38 -0.87 -9.99 -2.93
C LEU A 38 -0.24 -11.38 -3.08
N LYS A 39 -0.59 -12.11 -4.13
CA LYS A 39 -0.02 -13.43 -4.40
C LYS A 39 1.47 -13.34 -4.72
N GLU A 40 1.88 -12.39 -5.54
CA GLU A 40 3.29 -12.16 -5.88
C GLU A 40 4.11 -11.81 -4.64
N ALA A 41 3.62 -10.91 -3.78
CA ALA A 41 4.28 -10.57 -2.52
C ALA A 41 4.38 -11.77 -1.57
N LEU A 42 3.36 -12.62 -1.52
CA LEU A 42 3.37 -13.82 -0.69
C LEU A 42 4.39 -14.84 -1.22
N ASP A 43 4.37 -15.10 -2.53
CA ASP A 43 5.32 -15.99 -3.18
C ASP A 43 6.76 -15.51 -3.00
N GLU A 44 7.00 -14.19 -3.06
CA GLU A 44 8.29 -13.58 -2.77
C GLU A 44 8.70 -13.79 -1.30
N SER A 45 7.84 -13.50 -0.34
CA SER A 45 8.13 -13.67 1.09
C SER A 45 8.46 -15.11 1.50
N ILE A 46 7.92 -16.09 0.78
CA ILE A 46 8.17 -17.52 1.02
C ILE A 46 9.50 -17.95 0.40
N ARG A 47 9.84 -17.38 -0.77
CA ARG A 47 11.04 -17.78 -1.53
C ARG A 47 12.30 -17.04 -1.11
N THR A 48 12.15 -15.81 -0.61
CA THR A 48 13.28 -14.96 -0.23
C THR A 48 13.64 -15.24 1.22
N PRO A 49 14.83 -15.79 1.50
CA PRO A 49 15.28 -15.97 2.88
C PRO A 49 15.54 -14.61 3.55
N VAL A 50 15.34 -14.55 4.86
CA VAL A 50 15.71 -13.37 5.65
C VAL A 50 17.22 -13.24 5.68
N GLU A 51 17.73 -12.13 5.16
CA GLU A 51 19.16 -11.82 5.17
C GLU A 51 19.69 -11.60 6.59
N SER A 52 20.89 -12.09 6.83
CA SER A 52 21.65 -11.85 8.05
C SER A 52 22.15 -10.40 8.12
N VAL A 53 22.51 -9.94 9.31
CA VAL A 53 23.11 -8.60 9.50
C VAL A 53 24.35 -8.39 8.63
N SER A 54 25.18 -9.43 8.45
CA SER A 54 26.37 -9.35 7.60
C SER A 54 26.06 -9.22 6.11
N GLU A 55 24.97 -9.83 5.64
CA GLU A 55 24.51 -9.68 4.25
C GLU A 55 23.94 -8.27 4.05
N LEU A 56 23.15 -7.79 5.03
CA LEU A 56 22.57 -6.45 5.00
C LEU A 56 23.63 -5.33 4.96
N GLN A 57 24.82 -5.56 5.53
CA GLN A 57 25.94 -4.61 5.49
C GLN A 57 26.49 -4.34 4.09
N GLN A 58 26.17 -5.18 3.10
CA GLN A 58 26.61 -4.98 1.71
C GLN A 58 25.79 -3.91 0.98
N TYR A 59 24.58 -3.59 1.48
CA TYR A 59 23.70 -2.60 0.90
C TYR A 59 24.00 -1.19 1.43
N SER A 60 23.74 -0.19 0.59
CA SER A 60 23.70 1.19 1.03
C SER A 60 22.49 1.45 1.91
N LYS A 61 22.58 2.52 2.71
CA LYS A 61 21.45 3.00 3.53
C LYS A 61 20.17 3.21 2.69
N GLY A 62 20.29 3.79 1.49
CA GLY A 62 19.13 4.08 0.64
C GLY A 62 18.46 2.83 0.09
N GLU A 63 19.24 1.78 -0.20
CA GLU A 63 18.71 0.47 -0.61
C GLU A 63 17.95 -0.19 0.53
N LEU A 64 18.52 -0.20 1.74
CA LEU A 64 17.86 -0.74 2.94
C LEU A 64 16.58 0.02 3.28
N GLU A 65 16.57 1.36 3.17
CA GLU A 65 15.37 2.17 3.37
C GLU A 65 14.28 1.86 2.32
N THR A 66 14.66 1.57 1.09
CA THR A 66 13.72 1.21 0.01
C THR A 66 13.13 -0.17 0.26
N GLN A 67 13.97 -1.15 0.62
CA GLN A 67 13.53 -2.49 0.99
C GLN A 67 12.57 -2.45 2.18
N LEU A 68 12.93 -1.72 3.25
CA LEU A 68 12.08 -1.58 4.43
C LEU A 68 10.69 -1.00 4.08
N LYS A 69 10.64 0.05 3.25
CA LYS A 69 9.37 0.63 2.80
C LYS A 69 8.52 -0.35 2.01
N LYS A 70 9.14 -1.20 1.19
CA LYS A 70 8.43 -2.25 0.46
C LYS A 70 7.83 -3.27 1.43
N GLU A 71 8.61 -3.76 2.39
CA GLU A 71 8.15 -4.72 3.39
C GLU A 71 7.01 -4.14 4.26
N GLU A 72 7.11 -2.87 4.65
CA GLU A 72 6.03 -2.16 5.36
C GLU A 72 4.74 -2.10 4.54
N CYS A 73 4.85 -1.99 3.21
CA CYS A 73 3.72 -2.03 2.30
C CYS A 73 3.12 -3.42 2.13
N ASP A 74 3.96 -4.45 2.03
CA ASP A 74 3.50 -5.84 1.93
C ASP A 74 2.71 -6.22 3.19
N ILE A 75 3.25 -5.92 4.38
CA ILE A 75 2.59 -6.15 5.66
C ILE A 75 1.24 -5.43 5.73
N ARG A 76 1.19 -4.15 5.31
CA ARG A 76 -0.07 -3.39 5.31
C ARG A 76 -1.11 -4.01 4.39
N ASN A 77 -0.72 -4.37 3.17
CA ASN A 77 -1.61 -4.98 2.20
C ASN A 77 -2.18 -6.31 2.71
N PHE A 78 -1.35 -7.18 3.31
CA PHE A 78 -1.83 -8.41 3.92
C PHE A 78 -2.76 -8.17 5.10
N ALA A 79 -2.48 -7.17 5.94
CA ALA A 79 -3.33 -6.83 7.07
C ALA A 79 -4.72 -6.35 6.64
N GLU A 80 -4.81 -5.48 5.62
CA GLU A 80 -6.11 -5.02 5.11
C GLU A 80 -6.86 -6.15 4.38
N HIS A 81 -6.17 -6.99 3.62
CA HIS A 81 -6.79 -8.14 2.98
C HIS A 81 -7.34 -9.16 4.00
N LYS A 82 -6.62 -9.39 5.11
CA LYS A 82 -7.11 -10.22 6.21
C LYS A 82 -8.43 -9.68 6.77
N LYS A 83 -8.54 -8.37 7.02
CA LYS A 83 -9.79 -7.76 7.51
C LYS A 83 -10.95 -7.95 6.53
N GLU A 84 -10.68 -7.84 5.23
CA GLU A 84 -11.67 -8.07 4.20
C GLU A 84 -12.18 -9.52 4.23
N ILE A 85 -11.29 -10.50 4.36
CA ILE A 85 -11.64 -11.91 4.49
C ILE A 85 -12.48 -12.13 5.77
N GLU A 86 -12.04 -11.60 6.91
CA GLU A 86 -12.77 -11.72 8.19
C GLU A 86 -14.20 -11.17 8.08
N LYS A 87 -14.37 -10.01 7.43
CA LYS A 87 -15.68 -9.42 7.19
C LYS A 87 -16.56 -10.33 6.31
N ARG A 88 -16.02 -10.86 5.21
CA ARG A 88 -16.76 -11.77 4.32
C ARG A 88 -17.17 -13.07 5.04
N LEU A 89 -16.32 -13.58 5.93
CA LEU A 89 -16.64 -14.75 6.74
C LEU A 89 -17.79 -14.46 7.71
N GLN A 90 -17.79 -13.31 8.38
CA GLN A 90 -18.89 -12.88 9.24
C GLN A 90 -20.22 -12.78 8.48
N GLU A 91 -20.22 -12.17 7.30
CA GLU A 91 -21.41 -12.08 6.44
C GLU A 91 -21.96 -13.46 6.07
N ILE A 92 -21.08 -14.42 5.74
CA ILE A 92 -21.47 -15.80 5.44
C ILE A 92 -22.09 -16.49 6.68
N GLU A 93 -21.50 -16.31 7.85
CA GLU A 93 -22.03 -16.87 9.10
C GLU A 93 -23.40 -16.31 9.47
N GLU A 94 -23.64 -15.01 9.22
CA GLU A 94 -24.94 -14.39 9.44
C GLU A 94 -26.02 -14.96 8.52
N ILE A 95 -25.70 -15.16 7.23
CA ILE A 95 -26.60 -15.78 6.25
C ILE A 95 -26.94 -17.23 6.63
N GLN A 96 -25.98 -17.99 7.15
CA GLN A 96 -26.21 -19.38 7.56
C GLN A 96 -27.07 -19.51 8.84
N LYS A 97 -27.17 -18.44 9.64
CA LYS A 97 -27.95 -18.40 10.88
C LYS A 97 -29.38 -17.87 10.67
N SER A 98 -29.68 -17.24 9.52
CA SER A 98 -31.01 -16.76 9.14
C SER A 98 -31.84 -17.83 8.45
#